data_AF-A0A1M5Z6G2-F1
#
_entry.id   AF-A0A1M5Z6G2-F1
#
_cell.length_a   1.000
_cell.length_b   1.000
_cell.length_c   1.000
_cell.angle_alpha   90.00
_cell.angle_beta   90.00
_cell.angle_gamma   90.00
#
_symmetry.space_group_name_H-M   'P 1'
#
loop_
_entity.id
_entity.type
_entity.pdbx_description
1 polymer ?
#
loop_
_entity_poly.entity_id
_entity_poly.type
_entity_poly.pdbx_seq_one_letter_code
_entity_poly.pdbx_strand_id
1 'polypeptide(L)'
;MATGIIHCGACGFTINVKAVSDDSQSSSRRSKMIKLEITSDCPNYQKIAKELTEVDAYKEILHKLHTGKVYEIFAKYSPHPSCPGVSGILKTVEVAAGMALPQNASISVTK
;
A
#
# COMPACT_ATOMS: atom_id res chain seq x y z
N MET A 1 -10.61 -6.09 -7.72
CA MET A 1 -9.32 -5.50 -8.13
C MET A 1 -9.39 -3.99 -7.91
N ALA A 2 -8.34 -3.39 -7.35
CA ALA A 2 -8.18 -1.95 -7.24
C ALA A 2 -6.80 -1.53 -7.77
N THR A 3 -6.68 -0.29 -8.24
CA THR A 3 -5.43 0.31 -8.69
C THR A 3 -5.23 1.65 -8.02
N GLY A 4 -3.99 1.94 -7.61
CA GLY A 4 -3.58 3.21 -7.03
C GLY A 4 -2.44 3.82 -7.84
N ILE A 5 -2.55 5.11 -8.13
CA ILE A 5 -1.47 5.92 -8.70
C ILE A 5 -1.11 6.95 -7.65
N ILE A 6 0.12 6.88 -7.15
CA ILE A 6 0.57 7.70 -6.03
C ILE A 6 1.68 8.61 -6.53
N HIS A 7 1.32 9.89 -6.68
CA HIS A 7 2.28 10.94 -7.02
C HIS A 7 3.05 11.33 -5.76
N CYS A 8 4.35 11.08 -5.75
CA CYS A 8 5.20 11.50 -4.65
C CYS A 8 5.48 13.01 -4.73
N GLY A 9 5.97 13.59 -3.63
CA GLY A 9 6.25 15.02 -3.52
C GLY A 9 7.46 15.46 -4.36
N ALA A 10 8.33 16.28 -3.78
CA ALA A 10 9.44 16.92 -4.50
C ALA A 10 10.40 15.96 -5.23
N CYS A 11 10.42 14.66 -4.90
CA CYS A 11 11.22 13.68 -5.62
C CYS A 11 10.68 13.31 -7.02
N GLY A 12 9.42 13.64 -7.34
CA GLY A 12 8.82 13.45 -8.66
C GLY A 12 8.49 12.01 -9.04
N PHE A 13 8.82 11.01 -8.22
CA PHE A 13 8.51 9.61 -8.53
C PHE A 13 7.01 9.32 -8.45
N THR A 14 6.55 8.41 -9.30
CA THR A 14 5.19 7.85 -9.23
C THR A 14 5.29 6.39 -8.79
N ILE A 15 4.38 5.97 -7.91
CA ILE A 15 4.22 4.58 -7.49
C ILE A 15 2.88 4.11 -8.01
N ASN A 16 2.88 3.08 -8.85
CA ASN A 16 1.67 2.42 -9.31
C ASN A 16 1.49 1.14 -8.51
N VAL A 17 0.27 0.92 -8.04
CA VAL A 17 -0.09 -0.23 -7.23
C VAL A 17 -1.29 -0.90 -7.87
N LYS A 18 -1.22 -2.21 -8.08
CA LYS A 18 -2.35 -3.04 -8.44
C LYS A 18 -2.59 -4.03 -7.31
N ALA A 19 -3.80 -4.01 -6.78
CA ALA A 19 -4.22 -4.84 -5.66
C ALA A 19 -5.37 -5.76 -6.08
N VAL A 20 -5.20 -7.06 -5.89
CA VAL A 20 -6.19 -8.08 -6.27
C VAL A 20 -6.52 -8.90 -5.04
N SER A 21 -7.80 -8.95 -4.68
CA SER A 21 -8.30 -9.86 -3.65
C SER A 21 -8.19 -11.29 -4.13
N ASP A 22 -7.55 -12.14 -3.33
CA ASP A 22 -7.52 -13.59 -3.56
C ASP A 22 -8.52 -14.26 -2.62
N ASP A 23 -9.76 -14.41 -3.10
CA ASP A 23 -10.84 -15.02 -2.31
C ASP A 23 -10.64 -16.54 -2.11
N SER A 24 -9.75 -17.17 -2.89
CA SER A 24 -9.46 -18.61 -2.77
C SER A 24 -8.63 -18.96 -1.53
N GLN A 25 -7.90 -17.99 -0.98
CA GLN A 25 -7.01 -18.17 0.18
C GLN A 25 -7.57 -17.59 1.48
N SER A 26 -8.87 -17.25 1.51
CA SER A 26 -9.54 -16.76 2.72
C SER A 26 -9.71 -17.90 3.74
N SER A 27 -8.66 -18.19 4.50
CA SER A 27 -8.60 -19.28 5.50
C SER A 27 -9.56 -19.11 6.67
N SER A 28 -10.12 -17.90 6.87
CA SER A 28 -11.16 -17.64 7.87
C SER A 28 -12.00 -16.41 7.50
N ARG A 29 -13.14 -16.22 8.17
CA ARG A 29 -13.94 -14.96 8.09
C ARG A 29 -13.19 -13.72 8.58
N ARG A 30 -11.99 -13.87 9.15
CA ARG A 30 -11.15 -12.78 9.70
C ARG A 30 -9.82 -12.59 8.95
N SER A 31 -9.69 -13.09 7.73
CA SER A 31 -8.51 -12.84 6.90
C SER A 31 -8.96 -12.52 5.48
N LYS A 32 -8.35 -11.50 4.87
CA LYS A 32 -8.63 -11.09 3.49
C LYS A 32 -7.30 -10.84 2.79
N MET A 33 -6.82 -11.84 2.06
CA MET A 33 -5.51 -11.79 1.40
C MET A 33 -5.59 -10.95 0.12
N ILE A 34 -4.67 -10.00 -0.01
CA ILE A 34 -4.53 -9.09 -1.16
C ILE A 34 -3.15 -9.29 -1.78
N LYS A 35 -3.12 -9.69 -3.05
CA LYS A 35 -1.89 -9.70 -3.85
C LYS A 35 -1.61 -8.29 -4.37
N LEU A 36 -0.35 -7.90 -4.29
CA LEU A 36 0.14 -6.57 -4.64
C LEU A 36 1.18 -6.69 -5.75
N GLU A 37 1.01 -5.84 -6.76
CA GLU A 37 2.01 -5.56 -7.78
C GLU A 37 2.33 -4.07 -7.71
N ILE A 38 3.58 -3.74 -7.39
CA ILE A 38 4.04 -2.37 -7.18
C ILE A 38 5.11 -2.05 -8.21
N THR A 39 4.96 -0.93 -8.92
CA THR A 39 5.95 -0.46 -9.90
C THR A 39 6.27 1.02 -9.67
N SER A 40 7.56 1.35 -9.72
CA SER A 40 8.07 2.71 -9.56
C SER A 40 9.53 2.80 -10.01
N ASP A 41 9.93 3.98 -10.50
CA ASP A 41 11.32 4.30 -10.77
C ASP A 41 12.09 4.69 -9.49
N CYS A 42 11.41 4.83 -8.35
CA CYS A 42 12.09 5.08 -7.08
C CYS A 42 12.86 3.83 -6.64
N PRO A 43 14.19 3.90 -6.44
CA PRO A 43 15.01 2.73 -6.12
C PRO A 43 14.65 2.09 -4.77
N ASN A 44 14.05 2.85 -3.85
CA ASN A 44 13.54 2.33 -2.59
C ASN A 44 12.24 1.56 -2.78
N TYR A 45 11.33 2.06 -3.62
CA TYR A 45 10.09 1.33 -3.93
C TYR A 45 10.33 0.11 -4.81
N GLN A 46 11.41 0.07 -5.59
CA GLN A 46 11.85 -1.15 -6.26
C GLN A 46 12.25 -2.25 -5.27
N LYS A 47 12.82 -1.90 -4.11
CA LYS A 47 13.10 -2.86 -3.03
C LYS A 47 11.82 -3.28 -2.33
N ILE A 48 10.94 -2.32 -2.00
CA ILE A 48 9.63 -2.59 -1.40
C ILE A 48 8.81 -3.53 -2.30
N ALA A 49 8.76 -3.28 -3.61
CA ALA A 49 8.01 -4.08 -4.58
C ALA A 49 8.44 -5.55 -4.62
N LYS A 50 9.72 -5.85 -4.32
CA LYS A 50 10.23 -7.23 -4.28
C LYS A 50 9.76 -8.00 -3.05
N GLU A 51 9.50 -7.33 -1.92
CA GLU A 51 9.10 -7.98 -0.66
C GLU A 51 7.60 -7.88 -0.36
N LEU A 52 6.97 -6.77 -0.74
CA LEU A 52 5.57 -6.47 -0.47
C LEU A 52 4.67 -6.97 -1.61
N THR A 53 4.64 -8.28 -1.80
CA THR A 53 3.88 -8.95 -2.86
C THR A 53 2.47 -9.38 -2.42
N GLU A 54 2.24 -9.46 -1.12
CA GLU A 54 0.95 -9.83 -0.54
C GLU A 54 0.82 -9.34 0.91
N VAL A 55 -0.43 -9.06 1.31
CA VAL A 55 -0.80 -8.64 2.67
C VAL A 55 -2.15 -9.22 3.07
N ASP A 56 -2.39 -9.34 4.38
CA ASP A 56 -3.72 -9.57 4.94
C ASP A 56 -4.35 -8.22 5.29
N ALA A 57 -5.35 -7.79 4.53
CA ALA A 57 -5.94 -6.46 4.68
C ALA A 57 -6.47 -6.21 6.10
N TYR A 58 -7.01 -7.21 6.78
CA TYR A 58 -7.53 -7.01 8.14
C TYR A 58 -6.39 -6.82 9.14
N LYS A 59 -5.25 -7.47 8.93
CA LYS A 59 -4.06 -7.24 9.76
C LYS A 59 -3.48 -5.85 9.54
N GLU A 60 -3.39 -5.41 8.29
CA GLU A 60 -2.85 -4.08 7.97
C GLU A 60 -3.72 -2.94 8.51
N ILE A 61 -5.05 -3.06 8.41
CA ILE A 61 -5.96 -1.92 8.65
C ILE A 61 -6.54 -1.92 10.08
N LEU A 62 -6.74 -3.07 10.71
CA LEU A 62 -7.43 -3.16 12.02
C LEU A 62 -6.48 -3.28 13.22
N HIS A 63 -5.19 -3.50 13.00
CA HIS A 63 -4.19 -3.57 14.08
C HIS A 63 -3.49 -2.22 14.30
N LYS A 64 -2.55 -2.18 15.25
CA LYS A 64 -1.73 -1.00 15.47
C LYS A 64 -0.96 -0.67 14.19
N LEU A 65 -0.99 0.59 13.82
CA LEU A 65 -0.40 1.11 12.59
C LEU A 65 1.00 0.54 12.28
N HIS A 66 1.90 0.51 13.27
CA HIS A 66 3.29 0.08 13.07
C HIS A 66 3.52 -1.45 13.08
N THR A 67 2.48 -2.27 13.27
CA THR A 67 2.63 -3.74 13.38
C THR A 67 2.24 -4.47 12.10
N GLY A 68 1.82 -3.75 11.05
CA GLY A 68 1.49 -4.32 9.75
C GLY A 68 2.73 -4.60 8.90
N LYS A 69 2.65 -5.59 8.00
CA LYS A 69 3.72 -5.97 7.07
C LYS A 69 4.11 -4.79 6.17
N VAL A 70 3.15 -3.93 5.81
CA VAL A 70 3.44 -2.70 5.06
C VAL A 70 4.41 -1.84 5.84
N TYR A 71 4.13 -1.55 7.12
CA TYR A 71 5.01 -0.73 7.95
C TYR A 71 6.36 -1.37 8.22
N GLU A 72 6.40 -2.68 8.46
CA GLU A 72 7.66 -3.41 8.65
C GLU A 72 8.60 -3.28 7.44
N ILE A 73 8.07 -3.43 6.22
CA ILE A 73 8.87 -3.31 4.99
C ILE A 73 9.24 -1.84 4.74
N PHE A 74 8.31 -0.91 4.98
CA PHE A 74 8.60 0.51 4.84
C PHE A 74 9.66 1.01 5.81
N ALA A 75 9.70 0.48 7.04
CA ALA A 75 10.73 0.83 8.01
C ALA A 75 12.15 0.45 7.54
N LYS A 76 12.28 -0.57 6.68
CA LYS A 76 13.57 -0.99 6.11
C LYS A 76 14.03 -0.13 4.94
N TYR A 77 13.10 0.28 4.07
CA TYR A 77 13.44 0.80 2.74
C TYR A 77 12.95 2.23 2.46
N SER A 78 11.95 2.74 3.19
CA SER A 78 11.39 4.06 2.90
C SER A 78 12.45 5.15 3.10
N PRO A 79 12.63 6.06 2.12
CA PRO A 79 13.62 7.13 2.23
C PRO A 79 13.26 8.18 3.28
N HIS A 80 11.97 8.40 3.51
CA HIS A 80 11.46 9.38 4.46
C HIS A 80 10.04 9.02 4.89
N PRO A 81 9.68 9.25 6.17
CA PRO A 81 8.38 8.86 6.72
C PRO A 81 7.20 9.62 6.12
N SER A 82 7.45 10.80 5.56
CA SER A 82 6.42 11.66 4.94
C SER A 82 6.08 11.28 3.49
N CYS A 83 6.70 10.23 2.92
CA CYS A 83 6.36 9.78 1.58
C CYS A 83 4.88 9.33 1.55
N PRO A 84 4.05 9.79 0.58
CA PRO A 84 2.64 9.39 0.53
C PRO A 84 2.43 7.91 0.16
N GLY A 85 3.48 7.17 -0.22
CA GLY A 85 3.31 5.81 -0.70
C GLY A 85 2.87 4.80 0.36
N VAL A 86 3.13 4.98 1.66
CA VAL A 86 2.52 4.13 2.71
C VAL A 86 1.00 4.23 2.63
N SER A 87 0.50 5.47 2.78
CA SER A 87 -0.93 5.75 2.80
C SER A 87 -1.60 5.39 1.47
N GLY A 88 -0.92 5.61 0.35
CA GLY A 88 -1.44 5.27 -0.98
C GLY A 88 -1.56 3.75 -1.20
N ILE A 89 -0.55 2.97 -0.77
CA ILE A 89 -0.60 1.50 -0.84
C ILE A 89 -1.73 0.98 0.06
N LEU A 90 -1.79 1.44 1.32
CA LEU A 90 -2.85 1.01 2.26
C LEU A 90 -4.24 1.36 1.74
N LYS A 91 -4.46 2.55 1.19
CA LYS A 91 -5.73 2.92 0.55
C LYS A 91 -6.09 1.99 -0.61
N THR A 92 -5.10 1.61 -1.41
CA THR A 92 -5.32 0.67 -2.52
C THR A 92 -5.72 -0.71 -2.01
N VAL A 93 -5.11 -1.16 -0.90
CA VAL A 93 -5.46 -2.40 -0.18
C VAL A 93 -6.88 -2.33 0.40
N GLU A 94 -7.25 -1.23 1.07
CA GLU A 94 -8.59 -1.03 1.64
C GLU A 94 -9.68 -1.16 0.57
N VAL A 95 -9.49 -0.51 -0.59
CA VAL A 95 -10.44 -0.58 -1.71
C VAL A 95 -10.49 -1.98 -2.30
N ALA A 96 -9.33 -2.63 -2.50
CA ALA A 96 -9.29 -4.01 -3.01
C ALA A 96 -9.96 -5.02 -2.07
N ALA A 97 -9.89 -4.79 -0.76
CA ALA A 97 -10.51 -5.61 0.26
C ALA A 97 -12.01 -5.35 0.45
N GLY A 98 -12.56 -4.30 -0.18
CA GLY A 98 -13.95 -3.87 0.02
C GLY A 98 -14.18 -3.15 1.36
N MET A 99 -13.11 -2.66 1.99
CA MET A 99 -13.17 -1.96 3.29
C MET A 99 -13.37 -0.45 3.12
N ALA A 100 -13.03 0.11 1.96
CA ALA A 100 -13.22 1.52 1.64
C ALA A 100 -13.77 1.70 0.22
N LEU A 101 -14.45 2.83 0.00
CA LEU A 101 -14.88 3.24 -1.33
C LEU A 101 -13.70 3.81 -2.15
N PRO A 102 -13.66 3.59 -3.47
CA PRO A 102 -12.65 4.20 -4.33
C PRO A 102 -12.80 5.73 -4.33
N GLN A 103 -11.85 6.44 -3.73
CA GLN A 103 -11.83 7.90 -3.71
C GLN A 103 -10.40 8.44 -3.64
N ASN A 104 -10.14 9.50 -4.39
CA ASN A 104 -8.85 10.18 -4.39
C ASN A 104 -8.59 10.88 -3.04
N ALA A 105 -7.35 10.81 -2.58
CA ALA A 105 -6.84 11.59 -1.46
C ALA A 105 -5.66 12.43 -1.94
N SER A 106 -5.55 13.67 -1.47
CA SER A 106 -4.56 14.64 -1.95
C SER A 106 -3.82 15.32 -0.82
N ILE A 107 -2.57 15.74 -1.09
CA ILE A 107 -1.74 16.55 -0.19
C ILE A 107 -1.42 17.86 -0.93
N SER A 108 -1.65 19.00 -0.28
CA SER A 108 -1.27 20.32 -0.78
C SER A 108 -0.36 20.97 0.25
N VAL A 109 0.77 21.52 -0.19
CA VAL A 109 1.80 22.10 0.69
C VAL A 109 2.13 23.50 0.21
N THR A 110 2.09 24.46 1.12
CA THR A 110 2.48 25.86 0.90
C THR A 110 3.60 26.23 1.87
N LYS A 111 4.31 27.33 1.57
CA LYS A 111 5.37 27.87 2.43
C LYS A 111 4.79 28.77 3.51
#